data_AF-A0A4R1UZC8-F1
#
_entry.id   AF-A0A4R1UZC8-F1
#
_cell.length_a   1.000
_cell.length_b   1.000
_cell.length_c   1.000
_cell.angle_alpha   90.00
_cell.angle_beta   90.00
_cell.angle_gamma   90.00
#
_symmetry.space_group_name_H-M   'P 1'
#
loop_
_entity.id
_entity.type
_entity.pdbx_description
1 polymer ?
#
loop_
_entity_poly.entity_id
_entity_poly.type
_entity_poly.pdbx_seq_one_letter_code
_entity_poly.pdbx_strand_id
1 'polypeptide(L)'
;MQAWSVIHRWSSLACTAFLLMLCLTGLPLIFHDEIDAASGRLVHPPAGEHGPELPLDRIADRADGAVQAIYWKDEEPRVVHLVTTKAGDTACDARTALPLRTPTAGPDVMGGVLMLHSRLFAGLAGYIALGLAGLLAVLAILSGVVLYAPFTRHLRFGEIRRSRPLRVRMLDHHNLLGIATAAWLAVVAVTGTINTLEEPLFAVWRADRRPDGIAAAQGKSVTPGQALAAARRAAPALIPNSMVLPTSPVGTPGDVTVWMHGGSPLTERLYRPVMVDVRSGRAELDRNFPWYLNALNLARPLHFGDYGGLPLKIIWALLDIVTIVVLATGLFLWFGKCRPRRLG
;
A
#
# COMPACT_ATOMS: atom_id res chain seq x y z
N MET A 1 -25.66 11.95 22.95
CA MET A 1 -26.40 11.73 21.68
C MET A 1 -26.26 12.86 20.67
N GLN A 2 -26.57 14.11 21.03
CA GLN A 2 -26.41 15.25 20.12
C GLN A 2 -24.95 15.47 19.67
N ALA A 3 -24.00 15.40 20.61
CA ALA A 3 -22.57 15.50 20.29
C ALA A 3 -22.11 14.45 19.26
N TRP A 4 -22.43 13.17 19.47
CA TRP A 4 -22.09 12.09 18.51
C TRP A 4 -22.69 12.31 17.12
N SER A 5 -23.93 12.79 17.04
CA SER A 5 -24.57 13.13 15.77
C SER A 5 -23.86 14.28 15.06
N VAL A 6 -23.43 15.31 15.81
CA VAL A 6 -22.65 16.43 15.27
C VAL A 6 -21.28 15.96 14.79
N ILE A 7 -20.59 15.15 15.60
CA ILE A 7 -19.28 14.55 15.26
C ILE A 7 -19.39 13.75 13.97
N HIS A 8 -20.25 12.73 13.95
CA HIS A 8 -20.44 11.85 12.79
C HIS A 8 -20.73 12.66 11.53
N ARG A 9 -21.62 13.65 11.64
CA ARG A 9 -22.08 14.47 10.52
C ARG A 9 -20.97 15.31 9.90
N TRP A 10 -20.13 15.94 10.72
CA TRP A 10 -19.06 16.79 10.21
C TRP A 10 -17.82 15.99 9.83
N SER A 11 -17.45 14.97 10.60
CA SER A 11 -16.33 14.11 10.25
C SER A 11 -16.60 13.33 8.96
N SER A 12 -17.80 12.74 8.81
CA SER A 12 -18.18 12.03 7.58
C SER A 12 -18.22 12.98 6.39
N LEU A 13 -18.86 14.16 6.50
CA LEU A 13 -18.92 15.11 5.38
C LEU A 13 -17.52 15.55 4.93
N ALA A 14 -16.64 15.87 5.89
CA ALA A 14 -15.29 16.34 5.59
C ALA A 14 -14.45 15.27 4.87
N CYS A 15 -14.59 13.99 5.23
CA CYS A 15 -13.80 12.92 4.61
C CYS A 15 -14.48 12.23 3.42
N THR A 16 -15.79 12.41 3.21
CA THR A 16 -16.55 11.61 2.21
C THR A 16 -16.01 11.77 0.80
N ALA A 17 -15.63 12.98 0.37
CA ALA A 17 -15.08 13.18 -0.98
C ALA A 17 -13.77 12.40 -1.19
N PHE A 18 -12.89 12.41 -0.18
CA PHE A 18 -11.66 11.63 -0.20
C PHE A 18 -11.94 10.14 -0.17
N LEU A 19 -12.81 9.66 0.73
CA LEU A 19 -13.17 8.25 0.82
C LEU A 19 -13.80 7.74 -0.48
N LEU A 20 -14.68 8.52 -1.10
CA LEU A 20 -15.30 8.12 -2.36
C LEU A 20 -14.26 8.00 -3.48
N MET A 21 -13.33 8.94 -3.56
CA MET A 21 -12.20 8.85 -4.49
C MET A 21 -11.34 7.62 -4.18
N LEU A 22 -11.02 7.37 -2.91
CA LEU A 22 -10.21 6.23 -2.48
C LEU A 22 -10.89 4.89 -2.82
N CYS A 23 -12.20 4.75 -2.59
CA CYS A 23 -12.94 3.55 -3.00
C CYS A 23 -12.94 3.39 -4.53
N LEU A 24 -13.27 4.45 -5.28
CA LEU A 24 -13.34 4.39 -6.74
C LEU A 24 -11.99 4.06 -7.39
N THR A 25 -10.88 4.52 -6.79
CA THR A 25 -9.52 4.22 -7.25
C THR A 25 -8.99 2.89 -6.67
N GLY A 26 -9.40 2.52 -5.46
CA GLY A 26 -9.02 1.27 -4.80
C GLY A 26 -9.65 0.05 -5.47
N LEU A 27 -10.89 0.15 -5.93
CA LEU A 27 -11.61 -0.94 -6.59
C LEU A 27 -10.83 -1.58 -7.76
N PRO A 28 -10.31 -0.81 -8.75
CA PRO A 28 -9.45 -1.39 -9.78
C PRO A 28 -8.08 -1.83 -9.24
N LEU A 29 -7.51 -1.15 -8.24
CA LEU A 29 -6.19 -1.50 -7.68
C LEU A 29 -6.17 -2.85 -6.96
N ILE A 30 -7.31 -3.31 -6.43
CA ILE A 30 -7.46 -4.68 -5.89
C ILE A 30 -7.07 -5.73 -6.94
N PHE A 31 -7.33 -5.44 -8.23
CA PHE A 31 -7.10 -6.34 -9.35
C PHE A 31 -5.94 -5.88 -10.26
N HIS A 32 -4.97 -5.12 -9.73
CA HIS A 32 -3.89 -4.57 -10.54
C HIS A 32 -3.10 -5.65 -11.29
N ASP A 33 -2.77 -6.78 -10.66
CA ASP A 33 -2.08 -7.91 -11.31
C ASP A 33 -2.89 -8.42 -12.52
N GLU A 34 -4.21 -8.61 -12.34
CA GLU A 34 -5.09 -9.13 -13.38
C GLU A 34 -5.30 -8.10 -14.51
N ILE A 35 -5.36 -6.81 -14.19
CA ILE A 35 -5.45 -5.73 -15.17
C ILE A 35 -4.14 -5.59 -15.95
N ASP A 36 -3.00 -5.70 -15.26
CA ASP A 36 -1.68 -5.70 -15.87
C ASP A 36 -1.49 -6.94 -16.75
N ALA A 37 -2.02 -8.10 -16.34
CA ALA A 37 -2.04 -9.31 -17.14
C ALA A 37 -2.84 -9.11 -18.43
N ALA A 38 -4.07 -8.63 -18.29
CA ALA A 38 -5.01 -8.44 -19.39
C ALA A 38 -4.55 -7.33 -20.36
N SER A 39 -3.83 -6.33 -19.86
CA SER A 39 -3.23 -5.27 -20.67
C SER A 39 -1.90 -5.68 -21.33
N GLY A 40 -1.42 -6.90 -21.06
CA GLY A 40 -0.15 -7.42 -21.58
C GLY A 40 1.07 -6.80 -20.92
N ARG A 41 0.92 -6.14 -19.76
CA ARG A 41 2.02 -5.56 -18.97
C ARG A 41 2.73 -6.59 -18.10
N LEU A 42 2.08 -7.70 -17.73
CA LEU A 42 2.79 -8.80 -17.06
C LEU A 42 3.77 -9.45 -18.02
N VAL A 43 5.01 -9.61 -17.56
CA VAL A 43 6.06 -10.19 -18.39
C VAL A 43 6.41 -11.57 -17.89
N HIS A 44 6.31 -12.55 -18.78
CA HIS A 44 6.79 -13.90 -18.53
C HIS A 44 8.15 -14.08 -19.22
N PRO A 45 9.13 -14.71 -18.55
CA PRO A 45 10.36 -15.09 -19.21
C PRO A 45 10.03 -16.06 -20.37
N PRO A 46 10.68 -15.91 -21.54
CA PRO A 46 10.40 -16.76 -22.69
C PRO A 46 10.59 -18.23 -22.34
N ALA A 47 9.57 -19.04 -22.65
CA ALA A 47 9.63 -20.48 -22.45
C ALA A 47 10.72 -21.07 -23.36
N GLY A 48 11.71 -21.75 -22.78
CA GLY A 48 12.68 -22.55 -23.54
C GLY A 48 14.15 -22.24 -23.25
N GLU A 49 14.50 -21.07 -22.71
CA GLU A 49 15.88 -20.88 -22.22
C GLU A 49 16.08 -21.78 -21.00
N HIS A 50 17.19 -22.50 -20.91
CA HIS A 50 17.56 -23.36 -19.79
C HIS A 50 19.00 -23.02 -19.42
N GLY A 51 19.24 -22.63 -18.17
CA GLY A 51 20.55 -22.21 -17.71
C GLY A 51 20.52 -21.70 -16.28
N PRO A 52 21.67 -21.69 -15.57
CA PRO A 52 21.77 -21.11 -14.24
C PRO A 52 21.50 -19.61 -14.29
N GLU A 53 21.00 -19.06 -13.19
CA GLU A 53 20.87 -17.61 -13.01
C GLU A 53 22.24 -16.93 -13.12
N LEU A 54 22.26 -15.73 -13.71
CA LEU A 54 23.46 -14.92 -13.76
C LEU A 54 23.78 -14.39 -12.36
N PRO A 55 25.08 -14.18 -12.04
CA PRO A 55 25.45 -13.42 -10.86
C PRO A 55 24.76 -12.06 -10.88
N LEU A 56 24.25 -11.63 -9.72
CA LEU A 56 23.50 -10.37 -9.60
C LEU A 56 24.28 -9.16 -10.14
N ASP A 57 25.59 -9.18 -9.99
CA ASP A 57 26.49 -8.15 -10.51
C ASP A 57 26.39 -8.01 -12.03
N ARG A 58 26.30 -9.12 -12.77
CA ARG A 58 26.15 -9.09 -14.24
C ARG A 58 24.79 -8.57 -14.68
N ILE A 59 23.76 -8.80 -13.87
CA ILE A 59 22.42 -8.28 -14.12
C ILE A 59 22.43 -6.76 -13.91
N ALA A 60 23.02 -6.30 -12.80
CA ALA A 60 23.15 -4.88 -12.48
C ALA A 60 24.02 -4.11 -13.49
N ASP A 61 25.12 -4.71 -13.97
CA ASP A 61 26.03 -4.10 -14.96
C ASP A 61 25.37 -3.84 -16.32
N ARG A 62 24.28 -4.55 -16.64
CA ARG A 62 23.51 -4.37 -17.89
C ARG A 62 22.37 -3.38 -17.76
N ALA A 63 22.13 -2.83 -16.57
CA ALA A 63 21.08 -1.86 -16.33
C ALA A 63 21.37 -0.55 -17.08
N ASP A 64 20.34 0.07 -17.67
CA ASP A 64 20.49 1.42 -18.23
C ASP A 64 20.41 2.46 -17.10
N GLY A 65 21.56 2.96 -16.67
CA GLY A 65 21.71 3.94 -15.60
C GLY A 65 22.13 3.33 -14.25
N ALA A 66 22.18 4.17 -13.22
CA ALA A 66 22.55 3.68 -11.90
C ALA A 66 21.39 2.90 -11.28
N VAL A 67 21.66 1.67 -10.85
CA VAL A 67 20.68 0.84 -10.11
C VAL A 67 20.42 1.49 -8.76
N GLN A 68 19.15 1.77 -8.46
CA GLN A 68 18.67 2.35 -7.20
C GLN A 68 18.09 1.28 -6.28
N ALA A 69 17.37 0.31 -6.83
CA ALA A 69 16.83 -0.81 -6.07
C ALA A 69 16.78 -2.07 -6.93
N ILE A 70 16.80 -3.22 -6.27
CA ILE A 70 16.62 -4.55 -6.84
C ILE A 70 15.59 -5.28 -5.99
N TYR A 71 14.61 -5.94 -6.59
CA TYR A 71 13.68 -6.78 -5.83
C TYR A 71 13.26 -8.03 -6.60
N TRP A 72 12.78 -8.99 -5.82
CA TRP A 72 12.34 -10.31 -6.28
C TRP A 72 10.92 -10.54 -5.78
N LYS A 73 10.10 -11.17 -6.61
CA LYS A 73 8.82 -11.74 -6.18
C LYS A 73 9.02 -13.22 -5.94
N ASP A 74 8.52 -13.74 -4.82
CA ASP A 74 8.68 -15.15 -4.46
C ASP A 74 7.99 -16.06 -5.49
N GLU A 75 6.92 -15.58 -6.12
CA GLU A 75 6.16 -16.27 -7.16
C GLU A 75 6.87 -16.28 -8.53
N GLU A 76 7.84 -15.38 -8.74
CA GLU A 76 8.57 -15.20 -10.00
C GLU A 76 10.08 -15.23 -9.77
N PRO A 77 10.66 -16.35 -9.28
CA PRO A 77 12.06 -16.41 -8.85
C PRO A 77 13.07 -16.14 -9.99
N ARG A 78 12.63 -16.27 -11.25
CA ARG A 78 13.45 -16.03 -12.44
C ARG A 78 13.35 -14.60 -12.97
N VAL A 79 12.59 -13.74 -12.30
CA VAL A 79 12.42 -12.34 -12.65
C VAL A 79 13.12 -11.50 -11.59
N VAL A 80 14.03 -10.64 -12.06
CA VAL A 80 14.68 -9.63 -11.22
C VAL A 80 14.19 -8.27 -11.68
N HIS A 81 13.60 -7.52 -10.76
CA HIS A 81 13.23 -6.14 -11.03
C HIS A 81 14.37 -5.21 -10.66
N LEU A 82 14.70 -4.30 -11.58
CA LEU A 82 15.71 -3.26 -11.39
C LEU A 82 15.02 -1.90 -11.48
N VAL A 83 15.15 -1.10 -10.43
CA VAL A 83 14.80 0.32 -10.48
C VAL A 83 16.06 1.11 -10.81
N THR A 84 16.09 1.80 -11.95
CA THR A 84 17.25 2.60 -12.36
C THR A 84 16.93 4.07 -12.51
N THR A 85 17.96 4.92 -12.47
CA THR A 85 17.82 6.37 -12.66
C THR A 85 17.25 6.78 -14.02
N LYS A 86 17.34 5.93 -15.05
CA LYS A 86 16.94 6.28 -16.42
C LYS A 86 15.71 5.53 -16.91
N ALA A 87 15.60 4.24 -16.59
CA ALA A 87 14.55 3.37 -17.10
C ALA A 87 13.37 3.20 -16.12
N GLY A 88 13.50 3.66 -14.87
CA GLY A 88 12.51 3.36 -13.83
C GLY A 88 12.55 1.88 -13.45
N ASP A 89 11.39 1.31 -13.10
CA ASP A 89 11.25 -0.13 -12.85
C ASP A 89 11.27 -0.92 -14.16
N THR A 90 12.23 -1.85 -14.26
CA THR A 90 12.39 -2.76 -15.39
C THR A 90 12.50 -4.20 -14.88
N ALA A 91 11.61 -5.06 -15.35
CA ALA A 91 11.72 -6.50 -15.14
C ALA A 91 12.78 -7.09 -16.10
N CYS A 92 13.66 -7.94 -15.58
CA CYS A 92 14.72 -8.61 -16.34
C CYS A 92 14.70 -10.12 -16.07
N ASP A 93 15.06 -10.91 -17.09
CA ASP A 93 15.27 -12.35 -16.91
C ASP A 93 16.55 -12.57 -16.11
N ALA A 94 16.46 -13.30 -14.99
CA ALA A 94 17.60 -13.57 -14.11
C ALA A 94 18.76 -14.31 -14.81
N ARG A 95 18.52 -14.97 -15.95
CA ARG A 95 19.48 -15.85 -16.64
C ARG A 95 20.15 -15.19 -17.83
N THR A 96 19.50 -14.20 -18.44
CA THR A 96 20.07 -13.48 -19.57
C THR A 96 20.32 -12.02 -19.27
N ALA A 97 19.79 -11.48 -18.17
CA ALA A 97 19.80 -10.06 -17.85
C ALA A 97 19.21 -9.19 -18.98
N LEU A 98 18.42 -9.80 -19.87
CA LEU A 98 17.70 -9.07 -20.89
C LEU A 98 16.43 -8.50 -20.28
N PRO A 99 16.08 -7.24 -20.62
CA PRO A 99 14.80 -6.68 -20.25
C PRO A 99 13.70 -7.59 -20.77
N LEU A 100 12.87 -8.05 -19.85
CA LEU A 100 11.62 -8.69 -20.18
C LEU A 100 10.76 -7.58 -20.77
N ARG A 101 10.65 -7.56 -22.12
CA ARG A 101 9.91 -6.52 -22.83
C ARG A 101 8.46 -6.56 -22.39
N THR A 102 8.05 -5.57 -21.61
CA THR A 102 6.67 -5.09 -21.66
C THR A 102 6.43 -4.62 -23.11
N PRO A 103 5.34 -5.05 -23.76
CA PRO A 103 4.85 -4.37 -24.95
C PRO A 103 4.50 -2.93 -24.53
N THR A 104 5.44 -2.00 -24.63
CA THR A 104 5.15 -0.58 -24.47
C THR A 104 4.22 -0.14 -25.59
N ALA A 105 3.03 0.37 -25.26
CA ALA A 105 2.30 1.31 -26.12
C ALA A 105 1.19 2.11 -25.42
N GLY A 106 0.76 1.76 -24.21
CA GLY A 106 -0.33 2.45 -23.51
C GLY A 106 0.13 3.33 -22.34
N PRO A 107 -0.61 4.42 -22.01
CA PRO A 107 -0.38 5.17 -20.77
C PRO A 107 -0.48 4.25 -19.55
N ASP A 108 0.36 4.48 -18.54
CA ASP A 108 0.32 3.76 -17.26
C ASP A 108 -0.88 4.23 -16.42
N VAL A 109 -2.07 3.76 -16.82
CA VAL A 109 -3.33 4.14 -16.17
C VAL A 109 -3.35 3.65 -14.72
N MET A 110 -2.91 2.41 -14.45
CA MET A 110 -2.89 1.88 -13.08
C MET A 110 -1.89 2.61 -12.20
N GLY A 111 -0.70 2.96 -12.70
CA GLY A 111 0.22 3.83 -11.96
C GLY A 111 -0.36 5.22 -11.70
N GLY A 112 -1.10 5.79 -12.67
CA GLY A 112 -1.85 7.03 -12.47
C GLY A 112 -2.93 6.92 -11.39
N VAL A 113 -3.72 5.85 -11.40
CA VAL A 113 -4.75 5.56 -10.39
C VAL A 113 -4.11 5.38 -9.01
N LEU A 114 -2.99 4.66 -8.93
CA LEU A 114 -2.23 4.49 -7.69
C LEU A 114 -1.69 5.82 -7.17
N MET A 115 -1.19 6.69 -8.05
CA MET A 115 -0.68 8.01 -7.67
C MET A 115 -1.80 8.94 -7.18
N LEU A 116 -3.00 8.86 -7.77
CA LEU A 116 -4.18 9.54 -7.25
C LEU A 116 -4.57 9.00 -5.87
N HIS A 117 -4.66 7.67 -5.74
CA HIS A 117 -5.08 6.97 -4.52
C HIS A 117 -4.13 7.22 -3.34
N SER A 118 -2.83 7.21 -3.57
CA SER A 118 -1.81 7.31 -2.52
C SER A 118 -1.32 8.73 -2.24
N ARG A 119 -1.34 9.61 -3.24
CA ARG A 119 -0.64 10.90 -3.20
C ARG A 119 -1.43 12.07 -3.76
N LEU A 120 -2.65 11.88 -4.28
CA LEU A 120 -3.43 12.95 -4.92
C LEU A 120 -2.69 13.71 -6.03
N PHE A 121 -1.66 13.12 -6.65
CA PHE A 121 -0.69 13.83 -7.50
C PHE A 121 0.01 15.03 -6.82
N ALA A 122 0.01 15.10 -5.49
CA ALA A 122 0.51 16.22 -4.68
C ALA A 122 1.65 15.82 -3.72
N GLY A 123 2.25 14.64 -3.92
CA GLY A 123 3.39 14.16 -3.11
C GLY A 123 3.07 14.12 -1.61
N LEU A 124 3.96 14.68 -0.78
CA LEU A 124 3.82 14.73 0.68
C LEU A 124 2.53 15.44 1.14
N ALA A 125 2.13 16.52 0.46
CA ALA A 125 0.89 17.22 0.80
C ALA A 125 -0.33 16.32 0.62
N GLY A 126 -0.32 15.47 -0.42
CA GLY A 126 -1.35 14.46 -0.64
C GLY A 126 -1.36 13.39 0.44
N TYR A 127 -0.20 12.87 0.84
CA TYR A 127 -0.10 11.93 1.96
C TYR A 127 -0.70 12.50 3.25
N ILE A 128 -0.36 13.73 3.61
CA ILE A 128 -0.88 14.38 4.82
C ILE A 128 -2.40 14.57 4.73
N ALA A 129 -2.90 15.04 3.58
CA ALA A 129 -4.33 15.24 3.37
C ALA A 129 -5.12 13.91 3.49
N LEU A 130 -4.61 12.84 2.87
CA LEU A 130 -5.21 11.51 2.96
C LEU A 130 -5.12 10.93 4.37
N GLY A 131 -4.02 11.13 5.09
CA GLY A 131 -3.87 10.70 6.48
C GLY A 131 -4.88 11.39 7.40
N LEU A 132 -5.06 12.71 7.26
CA LEU A 132 -6.08 13.47 7.98
C LEU A 132 -7.50 13.00 7.62
N ALA A 133 -7.77 12.75 6.34
CA ALA A 133 -9.05 12.21 5.89
C ALA A 133 -9.31 10.81 6.47
N GLY A 134 -8.27 9.97 6.58
CA GLY A 134 -8.32 8.66 7.23
C GLY A 134 -8.66 8.75 8.72
N LEU A 135 -8.05 9.67 9.46
CA LEU A 135 -8.39 9.94 10.87
C LEU A 135 -9.86 10.39 11.03
N LEU A 136 -10.33 11.27 10.15
CA LEU A 136 -11.73 11.71 10.13
C LEU A 136 -12.68 10.55 9.79
N ALA A 137 -12.27 9.65 8.90
CA ALA A 137 -13.02 8.44 8.57
C ALA A 137 -13.15 7.51 9.77
N VAL A 138 -12.06 7.25 10.51
CA VAL A 138 -12.10 6.48 11.76
C VAL A 138 -13.07 7.11 12.75
N LEU A 139 -13.01 8.43 12.94
CA LEU A 139 -13.95 9.15 13.80
C LEU A 139 -15.41 9.03 13.31
N ALA A 140 -15.64 9.09 12.00
CA ALA A 140 -16.95 8.91 11.40
C ALA A 140 -17.51 7.50 11.62
N ILE A 141 -16.67 6.46 11.51
CA ILE A 141 -17.05 5.07 11.74
C ILE A 141 -17.40 4.84 13.21
N LEU A 142 -16.51 5.24 14.13
CA LEU A 142 -16.74 5.09 15.58
C LEU A 142 -18.02 5.79 16.01
N SER A 143 -18.22 7.04 15.58
CA SER A 143 -19.44 7.77 15.87
C SER A 143 -20.67 7.16 15.20
N GLY A 144 -20.55 6.61 13.99
CA GLY A 144 -21.63 5.88 13.30
C GLY A 144 -22.08 4.63 14.04
N VAL A 145 -21.11 3.83 14.54
CA VAL A 145 -21.39 2.64 15.36
C VAL A 145 -22.12 3.01 16.64
N VAL A 146 -21.68 4.07 17.34
CA VAL A 146 -22.36 4.57 18.56
C VAL A 146 -23.79 5.03 18.25
N LEU A 147 -24.01 5.63 17.08
CA LEU A 147 -25.33 6.11 16.66
C LEU A 147 -26.26 4.99 16.16
N TYR A 148 -25.72 3.84 15.71
CA TYR A 148 -26.52 2.76 15.14
C TYR A 148 -27.63 2.31 16.09
N ALA A 149 -27.27 1.85 17.30
CA ALA A 149 -28.21 1.31 18.28
C ALA A 149 -29.43 2.22 18.57
N PRO A 150 -29.27 3.52 18.88
CA PRO A 150 -30.42 4.39 19.13
C PRO A 150 -31.27 4.70 17.88
N PHE A 151 -30.69 4.72 16.68
CA PHE A 151 -31.44 4.95 15.45
C PHE A 151 -32.19 3.72 14.93
N THR A 152 -31.72 2.51 15.26
CA THR A 152 -32.34 1.25 14.83
C THR A 152 -33.07 0.50 15.94
N ARG A 153 -33.16 1.05 17.17
CA ARG A 153 -33.79 0.40 18.35
C ARG A 153 -35.20 -0.15 18.15
N HIS A 154 -35.95 0.37 17.18
CA HIS A 154 -37.34 -0.01 16.88
C HIS A 154 -37.46 -0.85 15.60
N LEU A 155 -36.33 -1.25 15.02
CA LEU A 155 -36.24 -2.04 13.80
C LEU A 155 -35.62 -3.40 14.13
N ARG A 156 -36.08 -4.45 13.45
CA ARG A 156 -35.34 -5.71 13.44
C ARG A 156 -34.04 -5.52 12.66
N PHE A 157 -32.99 -6.27 13.01
CA PHE A 157 -31.76 -6.25 12.22
C PHE A 157 -32.07 -6.61 10.76
N GLY A 158 -31.59 -5.80 9.81
CA GLY A 158 -31.88 -5.97 8.39
C GLY A 158 -33.23 -5.41 7.90
N GLU A 159 -34.06 -4.83 8.78
CA GLU A 159 -35.35 -4.28 8.38
C GLU A 159 -35.19 -2.98 7.58
N ILE A 160 -35.73 -2.97 6.35
CA ILE A 160 -35.83 -1.79 5.49
C ILE A 160 -37.29 -1.44 5.32
N ARG A 161 -37.68 -0.22 5.72
CA ARG A 161 -39.08 0.22 5.69
C ARG A 161 -39.51 0.63 4.29
N ARG A 162 -39.86 -0.35 3.44
CA ARG A 162 -40.16 -0.17 2.00
C ARG A 162 -41.33 0.76 1.70
N SER A 163 -42.32 0.85 2.59
CA SER A 163 -43.50 1.72 2.45
C SER A 163 -43.24 3.19 2.82
N ARG A 164 -42.04 3.54 3.29
CA ARG A 164 -41.69 4.89 3.72
C ARG A 164 -41.08 5.70 2.57
N PRO A 165 -41.11 7.05 2.66
CA PRO A 165 -40.50 7.92 1.66
C PRO A 165 -39.03 7.56 1.40
N LEU A 166 -38.56 7.83 0.18
CA LEU A 166 -37.21 7.48 -0.29
C LEU A 166 -36.11 7.85 0.73
N ARG A 167 -36.19 9.02 1.35
CA ARG A 167 -35.24 9.48 2.36
C ARG A 167 -35.13 8.55 3.57
N VAL A 168 -36.26 8.04 4.07
CA VAL A 168 -36.27 7.10 5.21
C VAL A 168 -35.68 5.77 4.77
N ARG A 169 -36.01 5.30 3.56
CA ARG A 169 -35.41 4.08 2.99
C ARG A 169 -33.90 4.21 2.84
N MET A 170 -33.40 5.36 2.35
CA MET A 170 -31.96 5.60 2.20
C MET A 170 -31.25 5.67 3.56
N LEU A 171 -31.90 6.23 4.59
CA LEU A 171 -31.39 6.18 5.96
C LEU A 171 -31.29 4.75 6.49
N ASP A 172 -32.31 3.92 6.23
CA ASP A 172 -32.30 2.52 6.63
C ASP A 172 -31.16 1.74 5.92
N HIS A 173 -30.95 1.97 4.62
CA HIS A 173 -29.82 1.37 3.88
C HIS A 173 -28.47 1.87 4.38
N HIS A 174 -28.31 3.18 4.60
CA HIS A 174 -27.07 3.75 5.13
C HIS A 174 -26.70 3.15 6.48
N ASN A 175 -27.66 3.03 7.39
CA ASN A 175 -27.45 2.44 8.71
C ASN A 175 -27.12 0.94 8.61
N LEU A 176 -27.85 0.18 7.81
CA LEU A 176 -27.66 -1.26 7.67
C LEU A 176 -26.33 -1.62 7.00
N LEU A 177 -26.06 -1.01 5.84
CA LEU A 177 -24.81 -1.26 5.11
C LEU A 177 -23.61 -0.70 5.88
N GLY A 178 -23.76 0.47 6.50
CA GLY A 178 -22.71 1.09 7.31
C GLY A 178 -22.31 0.22 8.50
N ILE A 179 -23.26 -0.36 9.25
CA ILE A 179 -22.89 -1.27 10.35
C ILE A 179 -22.34 -2.60 9.84
N ALA A 180 -22.84 -3.10 8.70
CA ALA A 180 -22.41 -4.36 8.13
C ALA A 180 -20.95 -4.30 7.63
N THR A 181 -20.48 -3.14 7.16
CA THR A 181 -19.09 -2.94 6.71
C THR A 181 -18.20 -2.23 7.73
N ALA A 182 -18.73 -1.79 8.88
CA ALA A 182 -18.01 -0.94 9.84
C ALA A 182 -16.66 -1.52 10.28
N ALA A 183 -16.61 -2.82 10.60
CA ALA A 183 -15.37 -3.46 11.06
C ALA A 183 -14.29 -3.48 9.98
N TRP A 184 -14.67 -3.89 8.76
CA TRP A 184 -13.75 -3.89 7.61
C TRP A 184 -13.29 -2.48 7.26
N LEU A 185 -14.22 -1.52 7.18
CA LEU A 185 -13.89 -0.14 6.85
C LEU A 185 -13.02 0.51 7.92
N ALA A 186 -13.19 0.14 9.20
CA ALA A 186 -12.31 0.59 10.27
C ALA A 186 -10.88 0.07 10.08
N VAL A 187 -10.72 -1.22 9.76
CA VAL A 187 -9.39 -1.79 9.46
C VAL A 187 -8.75 -1.04 8.29
N VAL A 188 -9.45 -0.93 7.16
CA VAL A 188 -8.94 -0.26 5.95
C VAL A 188 -8.60 1.21 6.21
N ALA A 189 -9.44 1.94 6.96
CA ALA A 189 -9.20 3.35 7.30
C ALA A 189 -7.99 3.53 8.23
N VAL A 190 -7.86 2.69 9.26
CA VAL A 190 -6.72 2.73 10.19
C VAL A 190 -5.42 2.37 9.45
N THR A 191 -5.42 1.27 8.70
CA THR A 191 -4.22 0.81 7.98
C THR A 191 -3.84 1.76 6.85
N GLY A 192 -4.81 2.31 6.14
CA GLY A 192 -4.59 3.35 5.13
C GLY A 192 -3.98 4.61 5.74
N THR A 193 -4.47 5.05 6.91
CA THR A 193 -3.87 6.17 7.64
C THR A 193 -2.42 5.88 8.03
N ILE A 194 -2.13 4.68 8.55
CA ILE A 194 -0.76 4.26 8.89
C ILE A 194 0.13 4.27 7.64
N ASN A 195 -0.37 3.79 6.50
CA ASN A 195 0.38 3.77 5.25
C ASN A 195 0.81 5.18 4.79
N THR A 196 0.03 6.23 5.09
CA THR A 196 0.44 7.61 4.76
C THR A 196 1.66 8.10 5.53
N LEU A 197 2.06 7.40 6.60
CA LEU A 197 3.23 7.72 7.42
C LEU A 197 4.50 7.00 6.94
N GLU A 198 4.45 6.22 5.86
CA GLU A 198 5.58 5.44 5.36
C GLU A 198 6.86 6.28 5.19
N GLU A 199 6.78 7.31 4.33
CA GLU A 199 7.93 8.15 3.99
C GLU A 199 8.57 8.82 5.22
N PRO A 200 7.81 9.51 6.10
CA PRO A 200 8.41 10.12 7.29
C PRO A 200 8.96 9.10 8.28
N LEU A 201 8.29 7.96 8.51
CA LEU A 201 8.76 6.95 9.47
C LEU A 201 10.08 6.29 9.01
N PHE A 202 10.22 5.98 7.72
CA PHE A 202 11.48 5.49 7.18
C PHE A 202 12.56 6.56 7.14
N ALA A 203 12.21 7.83 6.91
CA ALA A 203 13.17 8.93 6.98
C ALA A 203 13.78 9.08 8.39
N VAL A 204 12.94 9.03 9.44
CA VAL A 204 13.39 9.07 10.83
C VAL A 204 14.28 7.87 11.16
N TRP A 205 13.88 6.66 10.75
CA TRP A 205 14.69 5.47 10.98
C TRP A 205 16.06 5.54 10.27
N ARG A 206 16.12 5.99 9.00
CA ARG A 206 17.40 6.14 8.29
C ARG A 206 18.32 7.15 8.97
N ALA A 207 17.77 8.27 9.45
CA ALA A 207 18.54 9.29 10.16
C ALA A 207 19.15 8.78 11.48
N ASP A 208 18.42 7.94 12.22
CA ASP A 208 18.90 7.29 13.44
C ASP A 208 20.08 6.33 13.19
N ARG A 209 20.11 5.68 12.03
CA ARG A 209 21.14 4.65 11.72
C ARG A 209 22.46 5.18 11.20
N ARG A 210 22.46 6.35 10.59
CA ARG A 210 23.67 7.03 10.14
C ARG A 210 23.61 8.51 10.57
N PRO A 211 23.72 8.80 11.88
CA PRO A 211 23.61 10.16 12.41
C PRO A 211 24.76 11.07 11.95
N ASP A 212 25.93 10.49 11.65
CA ASP A 212 27.13 11.24 11.24
C ASP A 212 27.08 11.79 9.81
N GLY A 213 26.00 11.53 9.07
CA GLY A 213 25.83 12.03 7.72
C GLY A 213 26.79 11.40 6.69
N ILE A 214 26.58 11.81 5.44
CA ILE A 214 27.08 11.18 4.22
C ILE A 214 28.60 11.37 4.09
N ALA A 215 29.40 10.43 4.56
CA ALA A 215 30.69 10.21 3.92
C ALA A 215 30.41 9.51 2.59
N ALA A 216 30.19 10.30 1.53
CA ALA A 216 30.06 9.79 0.17
C ALA A 216 31.18 8.76 -0.04
N ALA A 217 30.82 7.55 -0.44
CA ALA A 217 31.78 6.49 -0.66
C ALA A 217 32.64 6.86 -1.87
N GLN A 218 33.68 7.66 -1.65
CA GLN A 218 34.79 7.79 -2.57
C GLN A 218 35.69 6.58 -2.34
N GLY A 219 35.51 5.55 -3.17
CA GLY A 219 36.22 4.27 -3.05
C GLY A 219 35.52 3.13 -3.78
N LYS A 220 36.14 1.94 -3.76
CA LYS A 220 35.56 0.73 -4.35
C LYS A 220 34.39 0.24 -3.48
N SER A 221 33.17 0.53 -3.90
CA SER A 221 31.96 0.04 -3.24
C SER A 221 31.80 -1.46 -3.42
N VAL A 222 31.21 -2.13 -2.44
CA VAL A 222 30.75 -3.52 -2.58
C VAL A 222 29.76 -3.64 -3.74
N THR A 223 29.86 -4.74 -4.49
CA THR A 223 28.90 -5.03 -5.56
C THR A 223 27.57 -5.51 -4.99
N PRO A 224 26.44 -5.40 -5.72
CA PRO A 224 25.15 -5.92 -5.28
C PRO A 224 25.20 -7.40 -4.87
N GLY A 225 25.91 -8.24 -5.62
CA GLY A 225 26.12 -9.65 -5.32
C GLY A 225 26.92 -9.87 -4.03
N GLN A 226 27.96 -9.07 -3.78
CA GLN A 226 28.70 -9.09 -2.52
C GLN A 226 27.83 -8.69 -1.33
N ALA A 227 27.02 -7.64 -1.49
CA ALA A 227 26.10 -7.18 -0.44
C ALA A 227 25.02 -8.24 -0.13
N LEU A 228 24.43 -8.85 -1.15
CA LEU A 228 23.45 -9.93 -0.98
C LEU A 228 24.06 -11.14 -0.26
N ALA A 229 25.27 -11.54 -0.65
CA ALA A 229 25.98 -12.65 0.00
C ALA A 229 26.32 -12.33 1.46
N ALA A 230 26.74 -11.09 1.75
CA ALA A 230 27.01 -10.65 3.12
C ALA A 230 25.73 -10.65 3.97
N ALA A 231 24.61 -10.18 3.42
CA ALA A 231 23.33 -10.18 4.11
C ALA A 231 22.83 -11.60 4.43
N ARG A 232 22.93 -12.53 3.48
CA ARG A 232 22.60 -13.95 3.70
C ARG A 232 23.44 -14.58 4.81
N ARG A 233 24.73 -14.21 4.93
CA ARG A 233 25.59 -14.68 6.03
C ARG A 233 25.20 -14.06 7.38
N ALA A 234 24.80 -12.80 7.41
CA ALA A 234 24.42 -12.10 8.64
C ALA A 234 23.05 -12.56 9.18
N ALA A 235 22.13 -12.98 8.29
CA ALA A 235 20.80 -13.43 8.65
C ALA A 235 20.39 -14.70 7.87
N PRO A 236 21.00 -15.87 8.15
CA PRO A 236 20.81 -17.10 7.36
C PRO A 236 19.40 -17.70 7.44
N ALA A 237 18.63 -17.34 8.47
CA ALA A 237 17.25 -17.79 8.66
C ALA A 237 16.20 -16.92 7.94
N LEU A 238 16.63 -15.81 7.31
CA LEU A 238 15.75 -14.88 6.59
C LEU A 238 15.92 -15.02 5.08
N ILE A 239 14.87 -14.69 4.34
CA ILE A 239 14.80 -14.74 2.88
C ILE A 239 14.91 -13.31 2.36
N PRO A 240 15.87 -13.00 1.45
CA PRO A 240 15.94 -11.68 0.82
C PRO A 240 14.77 -11.44 -0.12
N ASN A 241 14.14 -10.27 -0.01
CA ASN A 241 13.03 -9.84 -0.87
C ASN A 241 13.40 -8.62 -1.73
N SER A 242 14.18 -7.70 -1.18
CA SER A 242 14.64 -6.53 -1.94
C SER A 242 15.94 -5.95 -1.40
N MET A 243 16.54 -5.09 -2.19
CA MET A 243 17.78 -4.38 -1.89
C MET A 243 17.65 -2.94 -2.38
N VAL A 244 17.96 -1.98 -1.50
CA VAL A 244 18.03 -0.55 -1.83
C VAL A 244 19.49 -0.12 -1.79
N LEU A 245 19.96 0.44 -2.89
CA LEU A 245 21.33 0.92 -3.04
C LEU A 245 21.46 2.38 -2.56
N PRO A 246 22.68 2.84 -2.18
CA PRO A 246 22.92 4.23 -1.78
C PRO A 246 22.61 5.28 -2.85
N THR A 247 22.55 4.87 -4.11
CA THR A 247 22.16 5.68 -5.29
C THR A 247 20.65 6.00 -5.32
N SER A 248 19.85 5.31 -4.52
CA SER A 248 18.41 5.56 -4.41
C SER A 248 18.13 6.82 -3.59
N PRO A 249 17.14 7.66 -3.98
CA PRO A 249 16.66 8.77 -3.16
C PRO A 249 16.14 8.35 -1.78
N VAL A 250 15.72 7.09 -1.67
CA VAL A 250 15.26 6.45 -0.42
C VAL A 250 16.28 5.48 0.17
N GLY A 251 17.51 5.48 -0.37
CA GLY A 251 18.62 4.70 0.16
C GLY A 251 19.18 5.28 1.45
N THR A 252 19.86 4.44 2.23
CA THR A 252 20.61 4.90 3.40
C THR A 252 22.02 5.25 2.95
N PRO A 253 22.50 6.49 3.15
CA PRO A 253 23.84 6.87 2.73
C PRO A 253 24.92 5.98 3.36
N GLY A 254 25.81 5.43 2.54
CA GLY A 254 26.91 4.57 3.00
C GLY A 254 26.54 3.10 3.21
N ASP A 255 25.27 2.73 3.06
CA ASP A 255 24.81 1.34 3.22
C ASP A 255 24.00 0.85 2.01
N VAL A 256 24.21 -0.41 1.66
CA VAL A 256 23.23 -1.18 0.90
C VAL A 256 22.27 -1.80 1.91
N THR A 257 20.98 -1.46 1.83
CA THR A 257 19.95 -2.03 2.70
C THR A 257 19.30 -3.22 2.01
N VAL A 258 19.51 -4.44 2.54
CA VAL A 258 18.86 -5.66 2.06
C VAL A 258 17.66 -5.97 2.95
N TRP A 259 16.45 -5.86 2.42
CA TRP A 259 15.23 -6.22 3.12
C TRP A 259 15.01 -7.73 3.04
N MET A 260 14.83 -8.34 4.21
CA MET A 260 14.64 -9.78 4.35
C MET A 260 13.41 -10.08 5.20
N HIS A 261 12.73 -11.20 4.99
CA HIS A 261 11.58 -11.64 5.78
C HIS A 261 11.78 -13.06 6.28
N GLY A 262 10.91 -13.53 7.20
CA GLY A 262 10.97 -14.92 7.65
C GLY A 262 10.22 -15.85 6.69
N GLY A 263 10.59 -17.13 6.68
CA GLY A 263 10.00 -18.16 5.81
C GLY A 263 8.71 -18.81 6.31
N SER A 264 8.08 -18.26 7.36
CA SER A 264 6.78 -18.76 7.87
C SER A 264 5.64 -17.78 7.53
N PRO A 265 4.38 -18.26 7.45
CA PRO A 265 3.22 -17.39 7.18
C PRO A 265 3.07 -16.21 8.18
N LEU A 266 3.54 -16.37 9.41
CA LEU A 266 3.50 -15.31 10.43
C LEU A 266 4.60 -14.26 10.28
N THR A 267 5.66 -14.58 9.53
CA THR A 267 6.88 -13.77 9.44
C THR A 267 7.21 -13.29 8.04
N GLU A 268 6.50 -13.80 7.02
CA GLU A 268 6.73 -13.46 5.61
C GLU A 268 6.42 -11.99 5.29
N ARG A 269 5.53 -11.35 6.07
CA ARG A 269 5.22 -9.92 5.94
C ARG A 269 5.99 -9.03 6.93
N LEU A 270 6.87 -9.60 7.74
CA LEU A 270 7.68 -8.87 8.72
C LEU A 270 9.09 -8.64 8.18
N TYR A 271 9.22 -7.60 7.36
CA TYR A 271 10.50 -7.21 6.78
C TYR A 271 11.48 -6.68 7.82
N ARG A 272 12.73 -7.12 7.71
CA ARG A 272 13.87 -6.72 8.53
C ARG A 272 15.02 -6.29 7.63
N PRO A 273 15.62 -5.12 7.85
CA PRO A 273 16.74 -4.67 7.06
C PRO A 273 18.05 -5.29 7.57
N VAL A 274 18.86 -5.77 6.63
CA VAL A 274 20.28 -6.02 6.84
C VAL A 274 21.05 -4.91 6.15
N MET A 275 21.78 -4.14 6.95
CA MET A 275 22.57 -3.01 6.48
C MET A 275 23.97 -3.51 6.12
N VAL A 276 24.41 -3.27 4.89
CA VAL A 276 25.75 -3.65 4.43
C VAL A 276 26.55 -2.39 4.14
N ASP A 277 27.59 -2.18 4.93
CA ASP A 277 28.48 -1.03 4.76
C ASP A 277 29.19 -1.10 3.41
N VAL A 278 29.06 -0.04 2.60
CA VAL A 278 29.50 -0.09 1.20
C VAL A 278 31.01 -0.17 1.04
N ARG A 279 31.80 0.15 2.07
CA ARG A 279 33.27 0.16 2.02
C ARG A 279 33.86 -1.15 2.55
N SER A 280 33.38 -1.61 3.69
CA SER A 280 33.91 -2.78 4.39
C SER A 280 33.21 -4.09 4.00
N GLY A 281 31.98 -4.02 3.47
CA GLY A 281 31.13 -5.19 3.25
C GLY A 281 30.65 -5.84 4.54
N ARG A 282 30.83 -5.18 5.69
CA ARG A 282 30.30 -5.65 6.97
C ARG A 282 28.78 -5.55 6.92
N ALA A 283 28.12 -6.69 7.08
CA ALA A 283 26.67 -6.78 7.15
C ALA A 283 26.20 -6.85 8.60
N GLU A 284 25.17 -6.09 8.94
CA GLU A 284 24.57 -6.04 10.25
C GLU A 284 23.05 -6.14 10.14
N LEU A 285 22.48 -7.18 10.75
CA LEU A 285 21.03 -7.32 10.87
C LEU A 285 20.53 -6.33 11.92
N ASP A 286 19.57 -5.52 11.53
CA ASP A 286 18.85 -4.66 12.46
C ASP A 286 17.93 -5.48 13.37
N ARG A 287 18.45 -5.83 14.54
CA ARG A 287 17.71 -6.62 15.54
C ARG A 287 16.63 -5.81 16.25
N ASN A 288 16.80 -4.49 16.32
CA ASN A 288 15.90 -3.56 17.00
C ASN A 288 15.08 -2.76 15.99
N PHE A 289 14.54 -3.45 14.97
CA PHE A 289 13.71 -2.80 13.97
C PHE A 289 12.50 -2.16 14.64
N PRO A 290 12.26 -0.84 14.48
CA PRO A 290 11.29 -0.13 15.29
C PRO A 290 9.87 -0.68 15.17
N TRP A 291 9.16 -0.75 16.31
CA TRP A 291 7.80 -1.28 16.37
C TRP A 291 6.84 -0.54 15.43
N TYR A 292 7.04 0.77 15.20
CA TYR A 292 6.20 1.55 14.30
C TYR A 292 6.37 1.17 12.82
N LEU A 293 7.57 0.72 12.41
CA LEU A 293 7.79 0.18 11.06
C LEU A 293 7.23 -1.24 10.94
N ASN A 294 7.25 -2.04 12.01
CA ASN A 294 6.53 -3.30 12.03
C ASN A 294 5.01 -3.09 11.91
N ALA A 295 4.45 -2.08 12.59
CA ALA A 295 3.04 -1.73 12.46
C ALA A 295 2.68 -1.32 11.02
N LEU A 296 3.56 -0.54 10.36
CA LEU A 296 3.43 -0.20 8.95
C LEU A 296 3.46 -1.45 8.04
N ASN A 297 4.42 -2.35 8.26
CA ASN A 297 4.52 -3.61 7.50
C ASN A 297 3.28 -4.49 7.65
N LEU A 298 2.68 -4.53 8.84
CA LEU A 298 1.44 -5.28 9.11
C LEU A 298 0.19 -4.57 8.55
N ALA A 299 0.19 -3.24 8.49
CA ALA A 299 -0.91 -2.45 7.96
C ALA A 299 -1.12 -2.67 6.46
N ARG A 300 -0.03 -2.81 5.69
CA ARG A 300 -0.05 -3.03 4.22
C ARG A 300 -0.94 -4.21 3.79
N PRO A 301 -0.69 -5.47 4.19
CA PRO A 301 -1.51 -6.59 3.75
C PRO A 301 -2.98 -6.43 4.18
N LEU A 302 -3.23 -5.90 5.37
CA LEU A 302 -4.59 -5.66 5.88
C LEU A 302 -5.35 -4.59 5.08
N HIS A 303 -4.65 -3.60 4.52
CA HIS A 303 -5.24 -2.59 3.65
C HIS A 303 -5.51 -3.17 2.25
N PHE A 304 -4.52 -3.82 1.65
CA PHE A 304 -4.58 -4.26 0.25
C PHE A 304 -5.47 -5.50 0.03
N GLY A 305 -5.56 -6.39 1.03
CA GLY A 305 -6.30 -7.66 0.88
C GLY A 305 -5.64 -8.64 -0.10
N ASP A 306 -4.33 -8.51 -0.33
CA ASP A 306 -3.58 -9.27 -1.34
C ASP A 306 -3.05 -10.64 -0.87
N TYR A 307 -3.31 -11.03 0.38
CA TYR A 307 -2.74 -12.22 1.01
C TYR A 307 -3.62 -13.48 0.91
N GLY A 308 -4.87 -13.35 0.48
CA GLY A 308 -5.82 -14.46 0.35
C GLY A 308 -6.15 -14.83 -1.09
N GLY A 309 -5.36 -14.34 -2.06
CA GLY A 309 -5.58 -14.57 -3.49
C GLY A 309 -6.91 -14.01 -4.01
N LEU A 310 -7.36 -14.54 -5.15
CA LEU A 310 -8.55 -14.06 -5.86
C LEU A 310 -9.85 -14.06 -5.01
N PRO A 311 -10.15 -15.08 -4.18
CA PRO A 311 -11.35 -15.05 -3.34
C PRO A 311 -11.38 -13.86 -2.39
N LEU A 312 -10.24 -13.51 -1.79
CA LEU A 312 -10.14 -12.37 -0.88
C LEU A 312 -10.28 -11.05 -1.63
N LYS A 313 -9.64 -10.93 -2.81
CA LYS A 313 -9.81 -9.77 -3.71
C LYS A 313 -11.29 -9.52 -4.04
N ILE A 314 -12.05 -10.57 -4.35
CA ILE A 314 -13.50 -10.47 -4.61
C ILE A 314 -14.27 -9.96 -3.38
N ILE A 315 -13.97 -10.49 -2.19
CA ILE A 315 -14.62 -10.03 -0.95
C ILE A 315 -14.30 -8.55 -0.69
N TRP A 316 -13.04 -8.15 -0.84
CA TRP A 316 -12.61 -6.76 -0.69
C TRP A 316 -13.35 -5.84 -1.66
N ALA A 317 -13.46 -6.23 -2.94
CA ALA A 317 -14.17 -5.46 -3.95
C ALA A 317 -15.67 -5.31 -3.63
N LEU A 318 -16.33 -6.37 -3.15
CA LEU A 318 -17.74 -6.31 -2.74
C LEU A 318 -17.94 -5.37 -1.54
N LEU A 319 -17.07 -5.45 -0.52
CA LEU A 319 -17.12 -4.57 0.65
C LEU A 319 -16.85 -3.11 0.28
N ASP A 320 -15.96 -2.88 -0.67
CA ASP A 320 -15.68 -1.55 -1.21
C ASP A 320 -16.88 -0.97 -1.98
N ILE A 321 -17.53 -1.77 -2.84
CA ILE A 321 -18.77 -1.39 -3.54
C ILE A 321 -19.88 -1.03 -2.53
N VAL A 322 -20.06 -1.84 -1.48
CA VAL A 322 -21.03 -1.53 -0.42
C VAL A 322 -20.66 -0.21 0.27
N THR A 323 -19.38 0.05 0.49
CA THR A 323 -18.89 1.30 1.08
C THR A 323 -19.16 2.50 0.18
N ILE A 324 -18.97 2.39 -1.14
CA ILE A 324 -19.38 3.41 -2.12
C ILE A 324 -20.87 3.75 -1.96
N VAL A 325 -21.73 2.73 -1.81
CA VAL A 325 -23.17 2.93 -1.56
C VAL A 325 -23.42 3.63 -0.22
N VAL A 326 -22.71 3.27 0.85
CA VAL A 326 -22.82 3.95 2.16
C VAL A 326 -22.44 5.43 2.05
N LEU A 327 -21.34 5.76 1.36
CA LEU A 327 -20.89 7.13 1.14
C LEU A 327 -21.90 7.93 0.30
N ALA A 328 -22.36 7.36 -0.81
CA ALA A 328 -23.34 7.99 -1.70
C ALA A 328 -24.69 8.25 -0.98
N THR A 329 -25.17 7.28 -0.21
CA THR A 329 -26.38 7.44 0.61
C THR A 329 -26.18 8.46 1.72
N GLY A 330 -24.99 8.54 2.33
CA GLY A 330 -24.63 9.57 3.31
C GLY A 330 -24.72 10.99 2.72
N LEU A 331 -24.12 11.21 1.55
CA LEU A 331 -24.22 12.48 0.82
C LEU A 331 -25.67 12.83 0.47
N PHE A 332 -26.44 11.87 -0.03
CA PHE A 332 -27.86 12.06 -0.34
C PHE A 332 -28.66 12.53 0.89
N LEU A 333 -28.44 11.90 2.04
CA LEU A 333 -29.11 12.24 3.30
C LEU A 333 -28.70 13.62 3.83
N TRP A 334 -27.46 14.04 3.56
CA TRP A 334 -26.95 15.37 3.88
C TRP A 334 -27.66 16.46 3.06
N PHE A 335 -27.64 16.36 1.72
CA PHE A 335 -28.28 17.35 0.85
C PHE A 335 -29.79 17.44 1.08
N GLY A 336 -30.45 16.34 1.43
CA GLY A 336 -31.87 16.31 1.78
C GLY A 336 -32.25 17.09 3.05
N LYS A 337 -31.29 17.52 3.89
CA LYS A 337 -31.55 18.41 5.05
C LYS A 337 -31.62 19.90 4.68
N CYS A 338 -31.03 20.32 3.55
CA CYS A 338 -30.89 21.73 3.18
C CYS A 338 -32.12 22.34 2.49
N ARG A 339 -33.21 21.60 2.30
CA ARG A 339 -34.49 22.21 1.86
C ARG A 339 -35.23 22.75 3.10
N PRO A 340 -35.42 24.08 3.22
CA PRO A 340 -36.30 24.62 4.25
C PRO A 340 -37.68 24.00 4.08
N ARG A 341 -38.27 23.61 5.20
CA ARG A 341 -39.70 23.28 5.27
C ARG A 341 -40.43 24.52 4.76
N ARG A 342 -40.95 24.50 3.52
CA ARG A 342 -41.92 25.51 3.09
C ARG A 342 -43.09 25.34 4.05
N LEU A 343 -43.21 26.26 4.99
CA LEU A 343 -44.41 26.46 5.79
C LEU A 343 -45.48 26.84 4.78
N GLY A 344 -46.41 25.92 4.55
CA GLY A 344 -47.64 26.10 3.81
C GLY A 344 -48.78 25.68 4.72
#